data_AF-A0A3A4WKA0-F1
#
_entry.id   AF-A0A3A4WKA0-F1
#
_cell.length_a   1.000
_cell.length_b   1.000
_cell.length_c   1.000
_cell.angle_alpha   90.00
_cell.angle_beta   90.00
_cell.angle_gamma   90.00
#
_symmetry.space_group_name_H-M   'P 1'
#
loop_
_entity.id
_entity.type
_entity.pdbx_description
1 polymer ?
#
loop_
_entity_poly.entity_id
_entity_poly.type
_entity_poly.pdbx_seq_one_letter_code
_entity_poly.pdbx_strand_id
1 'polypeptide(L)'
;MFDFELWQWVIVAAVGAASVAWMGWTIARLFSRRSRVRGSVREASAFESGIADAERPIDADAFDVWSYRVGARFAGRVRIVISSETVSVAGPRVPRGLYRAWIWAQGMLLALAVPALASAVVKLDWRWLVLALGLAAVSWAVSSTGAGLWPGLGEIEVVDHGRFSAVEFPREAISSVKIGAGWSDGGLALVLWPYKKGIDKLARNRAVSFFAPDGEGLLVRYALHAYSEEDAARLAGRLPTQAGGAL
;
A
#
# COMPACT_ATOMS: atom_id res chain seq x y z
N MET A 1 -0.12 36.57 12.52
CA MET A 1 0.28 35.33 11.79
C MET A 1 -0.33 35.32 10.39
N PHE A 2 -1.57 35.79 10.23
CA PHE A 2 -2.29 35.81 8.94
C PHE A 2 -2.27 37.18 8.24
N ASP A 3 -1.35 38.07 8.63
CA ASP A 3 -1.19 39.39 8.01
C ASP A 3 -0.41 39.27 6.70
N PHE A 4 -1.08 38.72 5.68
CA PHE A 4 -0.53 38.51 4.34
C PHE A 4 -0.90 39.68 3.45
N GLU A 5 0.05 40.14 2.64
CA GLU A 5 -0.27 40.98 1.49
C GLU A 5 -1.05 40.17 0.46
N LEU A 6 -1.85 40.84 -0.38
CA LEU A 6 -2.72 40.18 -1.35
C LEU A 6 -1.97 39.17 -2.24
N TRP A 7 -0.77 39.53 -2.72
CA TRP A 7 0.03 38.62 -3.55
C TRP A 7 0.51 37.38 -2.78
N GLN A 8 0.81 37.51 -1.48
CA GLN A 8 1.21 36.39 -0.64
C GLN A 8 0.02 35.43 -0.44
N TRP A 9 -1.17 35.97 -0.21
CA TRP A 9 -2.41 35.19 -0.16
C TRP A 9 -2.65 34.41 -1.45
N VAL A 10 -2.49 35.07 -2.61
CA VAL A 10 -2.66 34.43 -3.93
C VAL A 10 -1.69 33.26 -4.11
N ILE A 11 -0.41 33.44 -3.76
CA ILE A 11 0.60 32.37 -3.88
C ILE A 11 0.25 31.21 -2.95
N VAL A 12 0.01 31.46 -1.65
CA VAL A 12 -0.28 30.41 -0.68
C VAL A 12 -1.57 29.67 -1.04
N ALA A 13 -2.61 30.38 -1.48
CA ALA A 13 -3.86 29.78 -1.93
C ALA A 13 -3.66 28.90 -3.17
N ALA A 14 -2.91 29.37 -4.17
CA ALA A 14 -2.61 28.60 -5.37
C ALA A 14 -1.81 27.32 -5.04
N VAL A 15 -0.76 27.44 -4.21
CA VAL A 15 0.04 26.29 -3.76
C VAL A 15 -0.81 25.32 -2.94
N GLY A 16 -1.65 25.83 -2.04
CA GLY A 16 -2.55 25.02 -1.22
C GLY A 16 -3.55 24.25 -2.06
N ALA A 17 -4.23 24.94 -2.97
CA ALA A 17 -5.18 24.32 -3.90
C ALA A 17 -4.51 23.25 -4.76
N ALA A 18 -3.36 23.55 -5.35
CA ALA A 18 -2.62 22.59 -6.18
C ALA A 18 -2.18 21.35 -5.38
N SER A 19 -1.63 21.56 -4.18
CA SER A 19 -1.12 20.46 -3.33
C SER A 19 -2.25 19.54 -2.85
N VAL A 20 -3.34 20.12 -2.36
CA VAL A 20 -4.50 19.36 -1.88
C VAL A 20 -5.22 18.67 -3.03
N ALA A 21 -5.43 19.36 -4.16
CA ALA A 21 -6.07 18.76 -5.33
C ALA A 21 -5.24 17.60 -5.90
N TRP A 22 -3.91 17.77 -6.01
CA TRP A 22 -3.02 16.73 -6.52
C TRP A 22 -2.96 15.50 -5.62
N MET A 23 -2.81 15.71 -4.30
CA MET A 23 -2.85 14.62 -3.33
C MET A 23 -4.22 13.94 -3.30
N GLY A 24 -5.30 14.72 -3.28
CA GLY A 24 -6.67 14.22 -3.26
C GLY A 24 -7.00 13.40 -4.51
N TRP A 25 -6.64 13.89 -5.69
CA TRP A 25 -6.77 13.14 -6.94
C TRP A 25 -5.95 11.84 -6.93
N THR A 26 -4.72 11.89 -6.41
CA THR A 26 -3.84 10.72 -6.32
C THR A 26 -4.44 9.64 -5.41
N ILE A 27 -4.94 10.03 -4.24
CA ILE A 27 -5.59 9.11 -3.29
C ILE A 27 -6.92 8.59 -3.87
N ALA A 28 -7.71 9.44 -4.52
CA ALA A 28 -8.94 9.02 -5.18
C ALA A 28 -8.65 7.97 -6.26
N ARG A 29 -7.61 8.19 -7.09
CA ARG A 29 -7.16 7.24 -8.13
C ARG A 29 -6.65 5.93 -7.54
N LEU A 30 -5.99 5.96 -6.38
CA LEU A 30 -5.54 4.74 -5.68
C LEU A 30 -6.71 3.82 -5.32
N PHE A 31 -7.89 4.38 -5.02
CA PHE A 31 -9.07 3.63 -4.56
C PHE A 31 -10.19 3.47 -5.59
N SER A 32 -10.02 3.98 -6.82
CA SER A 32 -11.07 3.98 -7.85
C SER A 32 -10.77 3.10 -9.07
N ARG A 33 -9.54 2.62 -9.24
CA ARG A 33 -9.19 1.74 -10.36
C ARG A 33 -10.00 0.45 -10.30
N ARG A 34 -10.78 0.19 -11.34
CA ARG A 34 -11.60 -1.02 -11.48
C ARG A 34 -10.79 -2.15 -12.08
N SER A 35 -11.04 -3.36 -11.60
CA SER A 35 -10.63 -4.59 -12.26
C SER A 35 -11.78 -5.12 -13.13
N ARG A 36 -11.45 -5.82 -14.22
CA ARG A 36 -12.44 -6.51 -15.06
C ARG A 36 -13.02 -7.75 -14.37
N VAL A 37 -12.26 -8.33 -13.44
CA VAL A 37 -12.62 -9.50 -12.65
C VAL A 37 -12.68 -9.10 -11.18
N ARG A 38 -13.53 -9.77 -10.41
CA ARG A 38 -13.63 -9.61 -8.95
C ARG A 38 -12.95 -10.78 -8.26
N GLY A 39 -12.08 -10.51 -7.29
CA GLY A 39 -11.54 -11.56 -6.43
C GLY A 39 -12.61 -12.03 -5.43
N SER A 40 -12.53 -13.27 -4.96
CA SER A 40 -13.34 -13.77 -3.87
C SER A 40 -12.63 -13.51 -2.54
N VAL A 41 -13.39 -13.13 -1.51
CA VAL A 41 -12.90 -13.08 -0.13
C VAL A 41 -13.53 -14.23 0.60
N ARG A 42 -12.70 -15.10 1.17
CA ARG A 42 -13.15 -16.26 1.91
C ARG A 42 -12.25 -16.48 3.12
N GLU A 43 -12.65 -17.39 3.97
CA GLU A 43 -11.76 -17.95 4.98
C GLU A 43 -10.65 -18.74 4.28
N ALA A 44 -9.41 -18.55 4.75
CA ALA A 44 -8.25 -19.27 4.25
C ALA A 44 -8.28 -20.72 4.74
N SER A 45 -7.77 -21.64 3.93
CA SER A 45 -7.52 -23.00 4.37
C SER A 45 -6.43 -23.03 5.46
N ALA A 46 -6.30 -24.18 6.13
CA ALA A 46 -5.21 -24.42 7.08
C ALA A 46 -3.83 -24.23 6.42
N PHE A 47 -3.69 -24.68 5.17
CA PHE A 47 -2.46 -24.57 4.39
C PHE A 47 -2.14 -23.13 4.02
N GLU A 48 -3.14 -22.37 3.58
CA GLU A 48 -3.03 -20.94 3.30
C GLU A 48 -2.75 -20.11 4.56
N SER A 49 -3.14 -20.60 5.74
CA SER A 49 -2.88 -19.92 7.03
C SER A 49 -1.52 -20.28 7.65
N GLY A 50 -0.80 -21.26 7.10
CA GLY A 50 0.50 -21.66 7.62
C GLY A 50 0.48 -22.62 8.80
N ILE A 51 -0.59 -23.42 8.94
CA ILE A 51 -0.67 -24.46 9.96
C ILE A 51 0.27 -25.61 9.55
N ALA A 52 1.16 -26.03 10.46
CA ALA A 52 2.30 -26.91 10.17
C ALA A 52 1.91 -28.27 9.56
N ASP A 53 0.75 -28.80 9.94
CA ASP A 53 0.27 -30.13 9.52
C ASP A 53 -0.83 -30.06 8.43
N ALA A 54 -1.02 -28.90 7.83
CA ALA A 54 -2.01 -28.75 6.77
C ALA A 54 -1.56 -29.46 5.48
N GLU A 55 -2.45 -30.27 4.91
CA GLU A 55 -2.19 -30.91 3.62
C GLU A 55 -1.98 -29.88 2.51
N ARG A 56 -0.86 -30.03 1.80
CA ARG A 56 -0.52 -29.22 0.64
C ARG A 56 -1.24 -29.75 -0.60
N PRO A 57 -2.00 -28.91 -1.33
CA PRO A 57 -2.55 -29.29 -2.63
C PRO A 57 -1.44 -29.63 -3.62
N ILE A 58 -1.65 -30.66 -4.45
CA ILE A 58 -0.63 -31.25 -5.34
C ILE A 58 -0.05 -30.22 -6.34
N ASP A 59 -0.84 -29.25 -6.79
CA ASP A 59 -0.46 -28.26 -7.80
C ASP A 59 -0.20 -26.85 -7.22
N ALA A 60 -0.14 -26.72 -5.89
CA ALA A 60 -0.03 -25.43 -5.22
C ALA A 60 1.39 -25.17 -4.69
N ASP A 61 1.99 -24.02 -5.02
CA ASP A 61 3.18 -23.51 -4.36
C ASP A 61 2.80 -22.42 -3.35
N ALA A 62 3.37 -22.50 -2.16
CA ALA A 62 3.16 -21.50 -1.12
C ALA A 62 4.45 -20.73 -0.82
N PHE A 63 4.33 -19.43 -0.61
CA PHE A 63 5.41 -18.56 -0.17
C PHE A 63 4.95 -17.74 1.03
N ASP A 64 5.69 -17.83 2.12
CA ASP A 64 5.54 -16.92 3.26
C ASP A 64 6.33 -15.64 2.98
N VAL A 65 5.65 -14.50 3.06
CA VAL A 65 6.20 -13.19 2.69
C VAL A 65 5.61 -12.11 3.61
N TRP A 66 6.23 -10.93 3.64
CA TRP A 66 5.74 -9.79 4.41
C TRP A 66 5.08 -8.76 3.50
N SER A 67 3.81 -8.42 3.76
CA SER A 67 3.13 -7.43 2.94
C SER A 67 3.64 -6.03 3.25
N TYR A 68 4.00 -5.28 2.20
CA TYR A 68 4.09 -3.84 2.28
C TYR A 68 2.69 -3.25 2.43
N ARG A 69 2.65 -2.04 2.99
CA ARG A 69 1.41 -1.27 3.11
C ARG A 69 1.00 -0.72 1.75
N VAL A 70 0.20 -1.47 1.00
CA VAL A 70 -0.26 -1.11 -0.36
C VAL A 70 -1.77 -1.31 -0.53
N GLY A 71 -2.28 -1.08 -1.75
CA GLY A 71 -3.71 -1.08 -2.05
C GLY A 71 -4.46 -2.36 -1.67
N ALA A 72 -3.78 -3.51 -1.60
CA ALA A 72 -4.38 -4.79 -1.17
C ALA A 72 -4.75 -4.83 0.33
N ARG A 73 -4.19 -3.91 1.14
CA ARG A 73 -4.45 -3.70 2.58
C ARG A 73 -4.02 -4.84 3.50
N PHE A 74 -3.21 -5.76 3.02
CA PHE A 74 -2.56 -6.72 3.91
C PHE A 74 -1.53 -6.02 4.79
N ALA A 75 -1.39 -6.47 6.03
CA ALA A 75 -0.50 -5.86 7.00
C ALA A 75 0.21 -6.92 7.84
N GLY A 76 1.49 -7.15 7.61
CA GLY A 76 2.26 -8.16 8.34
C GLY A 76 2.58 -9.38 7.46
N ARG A 77 2.72 -10.55 8.10
CA ARG A 77 3.02 -11.79 7.41
C ARG A 77 1.81 -12.24 6.61
N VAL A 78 2.03 -12.57 5.35
CA VAL A 78 1.02 -13.16 4.47
C VAL A 78 1.60 -14.40 3.82
N ARG A 79 0.72 -15.32 3.46
CA ARG A 79 1.07 -16.47 2.65
C ARG A 79 0.38 -16.33 1.31
N ILE A 80 1.16 -16.37 0.24
CA ILE A 80 0.64 -16.44 -1.13
C ILE A 80 0.71 -17.88 -1.61
N VAL A 81 -0.42 -18.40 -2.07
CA VAL A 81 -0.54 -19.73 -2.66
C VAL A 81 -0.87 -19.57 -4.14
N ILE A 82 -0.08 -20.22 -4.98
CA ILE A 82 -0.19 -20.16 -6.44
C ILE A 82 -0.51 -21.57 -6.92
N SER A 83 -1.71 -21.73 -7.48
CA SER A 83 -2.14 -22.94 -8.17
C SER A 83 -2.04 -22.77 -9.69
N SER A 84 -2.43 -23.81 -10.43
CA SER A 84 -2.49 -23.77 -11.89
C SER A 84 -3.35 -22.60 -12.41
N GLU A 85 -4.56 -22.43 -11.86
CA GLU A 85 -5.56 -21.46 -12.33
C GLU A 85 -5.72 -20.21 -11.46
N THR A 86 -5.45 -20.31 -10.16
CA THR A 86 -5.74 -19.27 -9.18
C THR A 86 -4.53 -18.87 -8.34
N VAL A 87 -4.61 -17.68 -7.78
CA VAL A 87 -3.69 -17.19 -6.75
C VAL A 87 -4.51 -16.73 -5.56
N SER A 88 -4.14 -17.21 -4.37
CA SER A 88 -4.71 -16.75 -3.11
C SER A 88 -3.65 -16.07 -2.26
N VAL A 89 -4.04 -14.98 -1.60
CA VAL A 89 -3.19 -14.28 -0.63
C VAL A 89 -3.94 -14.26 0.69
N ALA A 90 -3.39 -14.94 1.69
CA ALA A 90 -3.97 -15.06 3.02
C ALA A 90 -3.15 -14.28 4.03
N GLY A 91 -3.84 -13.56 4.91
CA GLY A 91 -3.20 -12.85 6.00
C GLY A 91 -4.07 -11.75 6.61
N PRO A 92 -3.55 -11.07 7.65
CA PRO A 92 -4.19 -9.92 8.28
C PRO A 92 -4.46 -8.79 7.28
N ARG A 93 -5.68 -8.25 7.30
CA ARG A 93 -6.10 -7.17 6.39
C ARG A 93 -6.75 -6.02 7.15
N VAL A 94 -6.28 -4.81 6.89
CA VAL A 94 -6.87 -3.61 7.46
C VAL A 94 -8.25 -3.36 6.84
N PRO A 95 -9.31 -3.12 7.63
CA PRO A 95 -10.63 -2.78 7.12
C PRO A 95 -10.59 -1.63 6.11
N ARG A 96 -11.37 -1.73 5.04
CA ARG A 96 -11.30 -0.81 3.88
C ARG A 96 -11.56 0.64 4.28
N GLY A 97 -12.61 0.88 5.06
CA GLY A 97 -12.99 2.22 5.50
C GLY A 97 -11.87 2.87 6.32
N LEU A 98 -11.32 2.11 7.27
CA LEU A 98 -10.24 2.55 8.12
C LEU A 98 -8.96 2.83 7.34
N TYR A 99 -8.55 1.93 6.44
CA TYR A 99 -7.39 2.13 5.59
C TYR A 99 -7.53 3.37 4.69
N ARG A 100 -8.72 3.60 4.12
CA ARG A 100 -9.00 4.79 3.31
C ARG A 100 -8.89 6.05 4.15
N ALA A 101 -9.58 6.13 5.29
CA ALA A 101 -9.55 7.28 6.18
C ALA A 101 -8.11 7.58 6.63
N TRP A 102 -7.34 6.54 6.94
CA TRP A 102 -5.95 6.66 7.34
C TRP A 102 -5.04 7.23 6.24
N ILE A 103 -5.12 6.70 5.01
CA ILE A 103 -4.36 7.23 3.86
C ILE A 103 -4.74 8.69 3.56
N TRP A 104 -6.03 9.03 3.65
CA TRP A 104 -6.50 10.40 3.52
C TRP A 104 -5.91 11.31 4.61
N ALA A 105 -5.99 10.91 5.88
CA ALA A 105 -5.44 11.69 6.99
C ALA A 105 -3.94 11.95 6.82
N GLN A 106 -3.15 10.90 6.56
CA GLN A 106 -1.71 11.04 6.32
C GLN A 106 -1.43 11.96 5.12
N GLY A 107 -2.08 11.70 3.98
CA GLY A 107 -1.82 12.41 2.73
C GLY A 107 -2.22 13.89 2.81
N MET A 108 -3.36 14.21 3.41
CA MET A 108 -3.81 15.60 3.56
C MET A 108 -2.89 16.38 4.52
N LEU A 109 -2.45 15.78 5.62
CA LEU A 109 -1.46 16.41 6.51
C LEU A 109 -0.17 16.74 5.76
N LEU A 110 0.32 15.80 4.94
CA LEU A 110 1.52 16.02 4.12
C LEU A 110 1.28 17.12 3.07
N ALA A 111 0.11 17.11 2.42
CA ALA A 111 -0.25 18.12 1.42
C ALA A 111 -0.35 19.52 2.03
N LEU A 112 -0.84 19.65 3.27
CA LEU A 112 -0.93 20.93 4.00
C LEU A 112 0.43 21.45 4.49
N ALA A 113 1.44 20.59 4.63
CA ALA A 113 2.79 21.03 4.95
C ALA A 113 3.36 21.92 3.83
N VAL A 114 2.99 21.69 2.57
CA VAL A 114 3.47 22.44 1.40
C VAL A 114 3.02 23.91 1.40
N PRO A 115 1.73 24.27 1.53
CA PRO A 115 1.33 25.67 1.66
C PRO A 115 1.85 26.30 2.95
N ALA A 116 2.03 25.55 4.05
CA ALA A 116 2.68 26.09 5.25
C ALA A 116 4.16 26.46 5.00
N LEU A 117 4.90 25.66 4.23
CA LEU A 117 6.25 26.02 3.78
C LEU A 117 6.22 27.24 2.84
N ALA A 118 5.27 27.31 1.91
CA ALA A 118 5.12 28.48 1.04
C ALA A 118 4.86 29.74 1.87
N SER A 119 3.98 29.68 2.87
CA SER A 119 3.75 30.75 3.84
C SER A 119 5.02 31.18 4.56
N ALA A 120 5.84 30.21 5.00
CA ALA A 120 7.11 30.50 5.67
C ALA A 120 8.08 31.27 4.76
N VAL A 121 8.14 30.91 3.48
CA VAL A 121 9.00 31.56 2.49
C VAL A 121 8.52 32.95 2.13
N VAL A 122 7.24 33.11 1.75
CA VAL A 122 6.72 34.41 1.29
C VAL A 122 6.60 35.43 2.42
N LYS A 123 6.35 34.97 3.65
CA LYS A 123 6.22 35.85 4.83
C LYS A 123 7.53 36.00 5.62
N LEU A 124 8.52 35.13 5.38
CA LEU A 124 9.77 35.04 6.15
C LEU A 124 9.51 34.90 7.66
N ASP A 125 8.48 34.14 8.04
CA ASP A 125 8.09 33.92 9.43
C ASP A 125 8.33 32.44 9.83
N TRP A 126 9.22 32.26 10.80
CA TRP A 126 9.62 30.95 11.30
C TRP A 126 8.46 30.15 11.92
N ARG A 127 7.37 30.81 12.35
CA ARG A 127 6.20 30.12 12.92
C ARG A 127 5.53 29.24 11.87
N TRP A 128 5.49 29.69 10.61
CA TRP A 128 4.99 28.90 9.49
C TRP A 128 5.91 27.72 9.16
N LEU A 129 7.23 27.90 9.32
CA LEU A 129 8.19 26.81 9.18
C LEU A 129 7.96 25.75 10.26
N VAL A 130 7.78 26.15 11.52
CA VAL A 130 7.46 25.24 12.62
C VAL A 130 6.13 24.53 12.37
N LEU A 131 5.11 25.22 11.88
CA LEU A 131 3.84 24.59 11.50
C LEU A 131 4.02 23.55 10.39
N ALA A 132 4.79 23.86 9.35
CA ALA A 132 5.06 22.92 8.27
C ALA A 132 5.80 21.66 8.77
N LEU A 133 6.81 21.84 9.61
CA LEU A 133 7.54 20.73 10.24
C LEU A 133 6.61 19.92 11.14
N GLY A 134 5.74 20.57 11.91
CA GLY A 134 4.72 19.93 12.73
C GLY A 134 3.75 19.08 11.91
N LEU A 135 3.21 19.62 10.81
CA LEU A 135 2.34 18.87 9.89
C LEU A 135 3.03 17.66 9.28
N ALA A 136 4.29 17.82 8.85
CA ALA A 136 5.10 16.72 8.32
C ALA A 136 5.37 15.65 9.40
N ALA A 137 5.69 16.06 10.63
CA ALA A 137 5.93 15.15 11.75
C ALA A 137 4.65 14.39 12.17
N VAL A 138 3.49 15.06 12.18
CA VAL A 138 2.21 14.40 12.46
C VAL A 138 1.83 13.44 11.33
N SER A 139 2.01 13.83 10.06
CA SER A 139 1.83 12.92 8.92
C SER A 139 2.73 11.69 9.05
N TRP A 140 3.97 11.89 9.51
CA TRP A 140 4.92 10.81 9.79
C TRP A 140 4.46 9.89 10.90
N ALA A 141 4.06 10.44 12.04
CA ALA A 141 3.54 9.66 13.16
C ALA A 141 2.32 8.83 12.73
N VAL A 142 1.35 9.45 12.04
CA VAL A 142 0.18 8.76 11.48
C VAL A 142 0.62 7.61 10.56
N SER A 143 1.62 7.81 9.72
CA SER A 143 2.15 6.78 8.82
C SER A 143 2.78 5.60 9.58
N SER A 144 3.63 5.90 10.55
CA SER A 144 4.38 4.92 11.34
C SER A 144 3.46 4.10 12.23
N THR A 145 2.45 4.73 12.86
CA THR A 145 1.50 4.05 13.75
C THR A 145 0.85 2.88 13.05
N GLY A 146 0.26 3.05 11.86
CA GLY A 146 -0.35 1.90 11.22
C GLY A 146 0.67 0.90 10.64
N ALA A 147 1.89 1.32 10.28
CA ALA A 147 2.91 0.36 9.87
C ALA A 147 3.34 -0.57 11.03
N GLY A 148 3.40 -0.06 12.27
CA GLY A 148 3.76 -0.86 13.44
C GLY A 148 2.58 -1.60 14.09
N LEU A 149 1.39 -1.00 14.11
CA LEU A 149 0.22 -1.51 14.83
C LEU A 149 -0.53 -2.61 14.05
N TRP A 150 -0.70 -2.44 12.73
CA TRP A 150 -1.55 -3.33 11.95
C TRP A 150 -1.08 -4.78 11.85
N PRO A 151 0.24 -5.07 11.72
CA PRO A 151 0.72 -6.46 11.76
C PRO A 151 0.31 -7.18 13.03
N GLY A 152 0.50 -6.56 14.20
CA GLY A 152 0.17 -7.17 15.49
C GLY A 152 -1.32 -7.31 15.72
N LEU A 153 -2.12 -6.26 15.45
CA LEU A 153 -3.57 -6.33 15.65
C LEU A 153 -4.25 -7.33 14.71
N GLY A 154 -3.81 -7.40 13.46
CA GLY A 154 -4.39 -8.33 12.50
C GLY A 154 -4.07 -9.80 12.81
N GLU A 155 -2.95 -10.08 13.47
CA GLU A 155 -2.64 -11.43 13.97
C GLU A 155 -3.51 -11.79 15.18
N ILE A 156 -3.84 -10.82 16.05
CA ILE A 156 -4.73 -11.03 17.21
C ILE A 156 -6.17 -11.39 16.78
N GLU A 157 -6.68 -10.77 15.72
CA GLU A 157 -8.04 -11.06 15.21
C GLU A 157 -8.23 -12.52 14.73
N VAL A 158 -7.15 -13.26 14.51
CA VAL A 158 -7.17 -14.63 14.00
C VAL A 158 -6.89 -15.67 15.10
N VAL A 159 -6.64 -15.23 16.33
CA VAL A 159 -6.30 -16.10 17.48
C VAL A 159 -7.41 -17.13 17.77
N ASP A 160 -8.68 -16.78 17.54
CA ASP A 160 -9.81 -17.64 17.93
C ASP A 160 -10.11 -18.77 16.93
N HIS A 161 -9.72 -18.62 15.66
CA HIS A 161 -10.02 -19.60 14.59
C HIS A 161 -8.77 -20.17 13.91
N GLY A 162 -7.60 -19.56 14.14
CA GLY A 162 -6.33 -19.96 13.54
C GLY A 162 -6.27 -19.83 12.01
N ARG A 163 -7.27 -19.19 11.40
CA ARG A 163 -7.41 -19.06 9.94
C ARG A 163 -7.58 -17.62 9.50
N PHE A 164 -6.71 -17.18 8.59
CA PHE A 164 -6.78 -15.82 8.05
C PHE A 164 -7.92 -15.67 7.04
N SER A 165 -8.24 -14.43 6.67
CA SER A 165 -8.99 -14.18 5.44
C SER A 165 -8.06 -14.30 4.24
N ALA A 166 -8.51 -15.01 3.21
CA ALA A 166 -7.86 -15.10 1.91
C ALA A 166 -8.59 -14.26 0.87
N VAL A 167 -7.82 -13.58 0.03
CA VAL A 167 -8.30 -13.03 -1.24
C VAL A 167 -7.82 -13.94 -2.35
N GLU A 168 -8.73 -14.53 -3.10
CA GLU A 168 -8.45 -15.41 -4.22
C GLU A 168 -8.89 -14.77 -5.53
N PHE A 169 -8.08 -14.94 -6.57
CA PHE A 169 -8.36 -14.43 -7.90
C PHE A 169 -7.73 -15.30 -9.00
N PRO A 170 -8.26 -15.25 -10.24
CA PRO A 170 -7.66 -15.94 -11.37
C PRO A 170 -6.24 -15.47 -11.60
N ARG A 171 -5.33 -16.40 -11.86
CA ARG A 171 -3.92 -16.11 -12.10
C ARG A 171 -3.76 -15.15 -13.27
N GLU A 172 -4.53 -15.32 -14.33
CA GLU A 172 -4.55 -14.44 -15.52
C GLU A 172 -4.92 -12.98 -15.24
N ALA A 173 -5.54 -12.67 -14.10
CA ALA A 173 -5.89 -11.30 -13.72
C ALA A 173 -4.67 -10.52 -13.16
N ILE A 174 -3.53 -11.20 -12.96
CA ILE A 174 -2.30 -10.61 -12.46
C ILE A 174 -1.56 -9.90 -13.59
N SER A 175 -1.13 -8.67 -13.32
CA SER A 175 -0.40 -7.85 -14.29
C SER A 175 0.73 -7.05 -13.64
N SER A 176 1.70 -6.62 -14.46
CA SER A 176 2.81 -5.75 -14.04
C SER A 176 3.58 -6.29 -12.83
N VAL A 177 3.96 -7.57 -12.90
CA VAL A 177 4.85 -8.22 -11.93
C VAL A 177 6.22 -7.55 -11.99
N LYS A 178 6.71 -7.09 -10.85
CA LYS A 178 8.01 -6.42 -10.71
C LYS A 178 8.70 -6.88 -9.44
N ILE A 179 10.03 -6.97 -9.49
CA ILE A 179 10.88 -7.08 -8.31
C ILE A 179 11.43 -5.68 -7.98
N GLY A 180 11.42 -5.30 -6.71
CA GLY A 180 12.03 -4.06 -6.23
C GLY A 180 11.12 -2.85 -6.19
N ALA A 181 11.53 -1.77 -6.87
CA ALA A 181 10.99 -0.41 -6.71
C ALA A 181 9.51 -0.23 -7.13
N GLY A 182 8.88 -1.25 -7.72
CA GLY A 182 7.47 -1.23 -8.13
C GLY A 182 6.47 -1.32 -6.97
N TRP A 183 6.91 -1.55 -5.73
CA TRP A 183 6.03 -1.74 -4.58
C TRP A 183 5.07 -0.55 -4.34
N SER A 184 5.49 0.68 -4.64
CA SER A 184 4.69 1.90 -4.41
C SER A 184 3.85 2.38 -5.60
N ASP A 185 3.78 1.60 -6.69
CA ASP A 185 3.02 1.94 -7.89
C ASP A 185 1.52 2.12 -7.59
N GLY A 186 0.80 2.85 -8.44
CA GLY A 186 -0.65 3.08 -8.29
C GLY A 186 -1.04 4.33 -7.50
N GLY A 187 -0.10 5.23 -7.23
CA GLY A 187 -0.34 6.53 -6.57
C GLY A 187 0.17 6.59 -5.13
N LEU A 188 0.53 5.45 -4.55
CA LEU A 188 1.02 5.39 -3.18
C LEU A 188 2.40 6.05 -3.02
N ALA A 189 3.21 6.08 -4.07
CA ALA A 189 4.51 6.75 -4.09
C ALA A 189 4.47 8.21 -3.62
N LEU A 190 3.38 8.95 -3.89
CA LEU A 190 3.22 10.33 -3.42
C LEU A 190 2.88 10.39 -1.92
N VAL A 191 1.94 9.56 -1.47
CA VAL A 191 1.54 9.48 -0.06
C VAL A 191 2.71 9.07 0.83
N LEU A 192 3.57 8.19 0.30
CA LEU A 192 4.77 7.67 0.96
C LEU A 192 6.06 8.34 0.53
N TRP A 193 5.99 9.49 -0.16
CA TRP A 193 7.15 10.15 -0.73
C TRP A 193 8.32 10.32 0.26
N PRO A 194 8.11 10.76 1.53
CA PRO A 194 9.20 10.91 2.49
C PRO A 194 9.98 9.62 2.78
N TYR A 195 9.34 8.46 2.62
CA TYR A 195 9.91 7.14 2.99
C TYR A 195 10.43 6.38 1.79
N LYS A 196 10.00 6.76 0.59
CA LYS A 196 10.12 5.93 -0.61
C LYS A 196 11.56 5.48 -0.83
N LYS A 197 12.51 6.40 -0.71
CA LYS A 197 13.95 6.10 -0.92
C LYS A 197 14.48 5.05 0.06
N GLY A 198 14.09 5.12 1.33
CA GLY A 198 14.49 4.15 2.34
C GLY A 198 13.87 2.77 2.07
N ILE A 199 12.58 2.75 1.73
CA ILE A 199 11.86 1.51 1.43
C ILE A 199 12.36 0.90 0.11
N ASP A 200 12.68 1.68 -0.91
CA ASP A 200 13.26 1.20 -2.17
C ASP A 200 14.58 0.45 -1.94
N LYS A 201 15.39 0.91 -0.97
CA LYS A 201 16.63 0.22 -0.60
C LYS A 201 16.36 -1.15 0.02
N LEU A 202 15.33 -1.26 0.85
CA LEU A 202 14.88 -2.54 1.44
C LEU A 202 14.23 -3.44 0.38
N ALA A 203 13.41 -2.88 -0.50
CA ALA A 203 12.63 -3.59 -1.50
C ALA A 203 13.48 -4.19 -2.62
N ARG A 204 14.60 -3.55 -2.96
CA ARG A 204 15.44 -3.79 -4.14
C ARG A 204 15.31 -5.16 -4.81
N ASN A 205 15.78 -6.23 -4.19
CA ASN A 205 15.78 -7.58 -4.78
C ASN A 205 14.82 -8.55 -4.07
N ARG A 206 13.99 -8.03 -3.15
CA ARG A 206 13.17 -8.87 -2.26
C ARG A 206 11.68 -8.58 -2.35
N ALA A 207 11.27 -7.42 -2.84
CA ALA A 207 9.88 -7.05 -2.97
C ALA A 207 9.31 -7.53 -4.31
N VAL A 208 8.43 -8.52 -4.31
CA VAL A 208 7.62 -8.89 -5.48
C VAL A 208 6.32 -8.10 -5.44
N SER A 209 5.98 -7.42 -6.53
CA SER A 209 4.81 -6.56 -6.56
C SER A 209 4.08 -6.64 -7.90
N PHE A 210 2.75 -6.66 -7.85
CA PHE A 210 1.89 -6.86 -9.02
C PHE A 210 0.52 -6.21 -8.80
N PHE A 211 -0.22 -5.97 -9.88
CA PHE A 211 -1.64 -5.58 -9.81
C PHE A 211 -2.52 -6.80 -9.97
N ALA A 212 -3.55 -6.89 -9.14
CA ALA A 212 -4.57 -7.94 -9.19
C ALA A 212 -5.88 -7.40 -8.58
N PRO A 213 -7.02 -8.05 -8.83
CA PRO A 213 -8.27 -7.65 -8.20
C PRO A 213 -8.25 -7.83 -6.68
N ASP A 214 -9.05 -7.01 -6.00
CA ASP A 214 -9.48 -7.27 -4.64
C ASP A 214 -10.90 -7.87 -4.60
N GLY A 215 -11.35 -8.16 -3.38
CA GLY A 215 -12.70 -8.62 -3.07
C GLY A 215 -13.85 -7.69 -3.49
N GLU A 216 -13.54 -6.47 -3.90
CA GLU A 216 -14.50 -5.39 -4.21
C GLU A 216 -14.51 -5.07 -5.72
N GLY A 217 -13.75 -5.80 -6.52
CA GLY A 217 -13.61 -5.56 -7.95
C GLY A 217 -12.74 -4.34 -8.27
N LEU A 218 -11.88 -3.92 -7.35
CA LEU A 218 -10.87 -2.90 -7.58
C LEU A 218 -9.55 -3.54 -8.00
N LEU A 219 -8.84 -2.88 -8.92
CA LEU A 219 -7.48 -3.25 -9.27
C LEU A 219 -6.52 -2.62 -8.27
N VAL A 220 -5.90 -3.43 -7.43
CA VAL A 220 -5.04 -2.99 -6.34
C VAL A 220 -3.61 -3.52 -6.49
N ARG A 221 -2.67 -2.79 -5.90
CA ARG A 221 -1.27 -3.23 -5.83
C ARG A 221 -1.11 -4.21 -4.67
N TYR A 222 -0.51 -5.35 -4.97
CA TYR A 222 0.09 -6.27 -4.01
C TYR A 222 1.60 -6.03 -4.03
N ALA A 223 2.23 -6.04 -2.86
CA ALA A 223 3.66 -5.87 -2.72
C ALA A 223 4.13 -6.66 -1.50
N LEU A 224 5.00 -7.62 -1.75
CA LEU A 224 5.31 -8.73 -0.87
C LEU A 224 6.83 -8.83 -0.74
N HIS A 225 7.37 -8.68 0.46
CA HIS A 225 8.79 -8.83 0.77
C HIS A 225 9.10 -10.30 1.07
N ALA A 226 9.87 -10.94 0.20
CA ALA A 226 10.36 -12.29 0.42
C ALA A 226 11.54 -12.31 1.40
N TYR A 227 11.80 -13.47 2.02
CA TYR A 227 12.91 -13.66 2.94
C TYR A 227 14.28 -13.57 2.26
N SER A 228 14.36 -14.06 1.02
CA SER A 228 15.57 -14.08 0.22
C SER A 228 15.32 -13.54 -1.20
N GLU A 229 16.40 -13.19 -1.90
CA GLU A 229 16.33 -12.81 -3.32
C GLU A 229 15.91 -14.00 -4.20
N GLU A 230 16.32 -15.20 -3.83
CA GLU A 230 15.93 -16.45 -4.49
C GLU A 230 14.42 -16.70 -4.36
N ASP A 231 13.85 -16.52 -3.18
CA ASP A 231 12.41 -16.65 -2.97
C ASP A 231 11.62 -15.59 -3.73
N ALA A 232 12.14 -14.35 -3.80
CA ALA A 232 11.53 -13.30 -4.62
C ALA A 232 11.54 -13.68 -6.10
N ALA A 233 12.66 -14.21 -6.62
CA ALA A 233 12.78 -14.65 -8.00
C ALA A 233 11.86 -15.85 -8.30
N ARG A 234 11.82 -16.84 -7.40
CA ARG A 234 10.93 -18.01 -7.50
C ARG A 234 9.47 -17.58 -7.50
N LEU A 235 9.06 -16.73 -6.57
CA LEU A 235 7.70 -16.19 -6.50
C LEU A 235 7.34 -15.44 -7.79
N ALA A 236 8.19 -14.51 -8.23
CA ALA A 236 7.94 -13.75 -9.46
C ALA A 236 7.86 -14.65 -10.71
N GLY A 237 8.68 -15.70 -10.78
CA GLY A 237 8.67 -16.67 -11.88
C GLY A 237 7.44 -17.58 -11.92
N ARG A 238 6.74 -17.74 -10.78
CA ARG A 238 5.46 -18.47 -10.72
C ARG A 238 4.27 -17.57 -11.05
N LEU A 239 4.40 -16.25 -10.93
CA LEU A 239 3.37 -15.32 -11.37
C LEU A 239 3.39 -15.17 -12.90
N PRO A 240 2.24 -14.97 -13.56
CA PRO A 240 2.21 -14.87 -15.01
C PRO A 240 2.94 -13.62 -15.47
N THR A 241 3.80 -13.80 -16.47
CA THR A 241 4.54 -12.72 -17.12
C THR A 241 3.66 -12.12 -18.22
N GLN A 242 2.57 -11.45 -17.88
CA GLN A 242 1.90 -10.63 -18.90
C GLN A 242 2.79 -9.43 -19.23
N ALA A 243 3.48 -9.50 -20.37
CA ALA A 243 4.03 -8.35 -21.07
C ALA A 243 2.88 -7.36 -21.32
N GLY A 244 3.11 -6.10 -21.00
CA GLY A 244 2.12 -5.01 -20.97
C GLY A 244 1.02 -5.12 -22.03
N GLY A 245 -0.16 -5.58 -21.61
CA GLY A 245 -1.40 -5.24 -22.28
C GLY A 245 -1.69 -3.76 -21.99
N ALA A 246 -1.69 -2.95 -23.04
CA ALA A 246 -1.90 -1.52 -22.99
C ALA A 246 -3.04 -1.12 -22.02
N LEU A 247 -2.70 -0.23 -21.09
CA LEU A 247 -3.66 0.63 -20.41
C LEU A 247 -4.17 1.68 -21.40
#